data_AF-A0A0R2FWN2-F1
#
_entry.id   AF-A0A0R2FWN2-F1
#
_cell.length_a   1.000
_cell.length_b   1.000
_cell.length_c   1.000
_cell.angle_alpha   90.00
_cell.angle_beta   90.00
_cell.angle_gamma   90.00
#
_symmetry.space_group_name_H-M   'P 1'
#
loop_
_entity.id
_entity.type
_entity.pdbx_description
1 polymer ?
#
loop_
_entity_poly.entity_id
_entity_poly.type
_entity_poly.pdbx_seq_one_letter_code
_entity_poly.pdbx_strand_id
1 'polypeptide(L)' 'MAKNMSSKGYRNVANTFQKKGNTEWAEAKSGKGGYHYGNARGFYNTARIANAKADELEKKGK' A
#
# COMPACT_ATOMS: atom_id res chain seq x y z
N MET A 1 4.62 14.68 -16.93
CA MET A 1 3.36 13.91 -17.05
C MET A 1 2.96 13.38 -15.69
N ALA A 2 2.09 14.07 -14.95
CA ALA A 2 1.40 13.44 -13.83
C ALA A 2 0.43 12.43 -14.46
N LYS A 3 0.80 11.16 -14.47
CA LYS A 3 -0.05 10.10 -15.00
C LYS A 3 -1.24 10.02 -14.04
N ASN A 4 -2.38 10.61 -14.42
CA ASN A 4 -3.63 10.49 -13.68
C ASN A 4 -3.95 9.00 -13.59
N MET A 5 -3.59 8.40 -12.45
CA MET A 5 -3.70 6.98 -12.25
C MET A 5 -5.18 6.66 -12.02
N SER A 6 -5.71 5.68 -12.76
CA SER A 6 -7.10 5.24 -12.59
C SER A 6 -7.31 4.58 -11.23
N SER A 7 -8.57 4.44 -10.80
CA SER A 7 -8.91 3.71 -9.56
C SER A 7 -8.27 2.31 -9.54
N LYS A 8 -8.33 1.59 -10.67
CA LYS A 8 -7.66 0.29 -10.86
C LYS A 8 -6.13 0.38 -10.72
N GLY A 9 -5.50 1.44 -11.22
CA GLY A 9 -4.06 1.68 -11.02
C GLY A 9 -3.72 1.88 -9.54
N TYR A 10 -4.51 2.67 -8.82
CA TYR A 10 -4.37 2.84 -7.37
C TYR A 10 -4.57 1.52 -6.59
N ARG A 11 -5.55 0.69 -6.98
CA ARG A 11 -5.72 -0.67 -6.41
C ARG A 11 -4.50 -1.56 -6.64
N ASN A 12 -3.89 -1.52 -7.82
CA ASN A 12 -2.67 -2.28 -8.11
C ASN A 12 -1.49 -1.83 -7.26
N VAL A 13 -1.33 -0.52 -7.07
CA VAL A 13 -0.32 0.04 -6.15
C VAL A 13 -0.62 -0.43 -4.72
N ALA A 14 -1.87 -0.32 -4.26
CA ALA A 14 -2.23 -0.80 -2.93
C ALA A 14 -1.88 -2.28 -2.72
N ASN A 15 -2.22 -3.15 -3.68
CA ASN A 15 -1.90 -4.58 -3.62
C ASN A 15 -0.39 -4.84 -3.55
N THR A 16 0.39 -4.12 -4.38
CA THR A 16 1.85 -4.25 -4.43
C THR A 16 2.47 -3.89 -3.09
N PHE A 17 2.10 -2.74 -2.53
CA PHE A 17 2.62 -2.28 -1.25
C PHE A 17 2.12 -3.14 -0.08
N GLN A 18 0.91 -3.68 -0.16
CA GLN A 18 0.40 -4.61 0.84
C GLN A 18 1.19 -5.93 0.86
N LYS A 19 1.54 -6.47 -0.32
CA LYS A 19 2.43 -7.64 -0.42
C LYS A 19 3.81 -7.35 0.18
N LYS A 20 4.41 -6.19 -0.14
CA LYS A 20 5.69 -5.77 0.45
C LYS A 20 5.61 -5.64 1.98
N GLY A 21 4.55 -4.99 2.49
CA GLY A 21 4.31 -4.87 3.93
C GLY A 21 4.17 -6.23 4.61
N ASN A 22 3.47 -7.19 3.98
CA ASN A 22 3.34 -8.55 4.50
C ASN A 22 4.68 -9.28 4.57
N THR A 23 5.55 -9.13 3.57
CA THR A 23 6.91 -9.71 3.58
C THR A 23 7.73 -9.13 4.73
N GLU A 24 7.79 -7.80 4.86
CA GLU A 24 8.51 -7.14 5.96
C GLU A 24 7.94 -7.54 7.33
N TRP A 25 6.61 -7.66 7.45
CA TRP A 25 5.97 -8.06 8.68
C TRP A 25 6.31 -9.51 9.07
N ALA A 26 6.43 -10.41 8.09
CA ALA A 26 6.89 -11.77 8.31
C ALA A 26 8.36 -11.81 8.76
N GLU A 27 9.23 -11.01 8.15
CA GLU A 27 10.64 -10.87 8.58
C GLU A 27 10.75 -10.26 9.98
N ALA A 28 9.94 -9.25 10.28
CA ALA A 28 9.88 -8.62 11.60
C ALA A 28 9.48 -9.62 12.68
N LYS A 29 8.50 -10.49 12.39
CA LYS A 29 8.07 -11.58 13.28
C LYS A 29 9.12 -12.69 13.45
N SER A 30 10.00 -12.85 12.46
CA SER A 30 11.05 -13.89 12.47
C SER A 30 12.28 -13.50 13.31
N GLY A 31 12.19 -12.46 14.15
CA GLY A 31 13.25 -12.06 15.09
C GLY A 31 14.09 -10.87 14.64
N LYS A 32 13.86 -10.31 13.45
CA LYS A 32 14.52 -9.08 12.95
C LYS A 32 13.66 -7.82 13.17
N GLY A 33 12.82 -7.82 14.20
CA GLY A 33 11.68 -6.91 14.37
C GLY A 33 11.91 -5.42 14.10
N GLY A 34 12.95 -4.80 14.67
CA GLY A 34 13.06 -3.33 14.76
C GLY A 34 12.84 -2.58 13.45
N TYR A 35 13.78 -2.71 12.50
CA TYR A 35 13.74 -2.00 11.22
C TYR A 35 12.59 -2.48 10.32
N HIS A 36 12.32 -3.79 10.32
CA HIS A 36 11.30 -4.39 9.46
C HIS A 36 9.87 -4.00 9.88
N TYR A 37 9.58 -3.79 11.18
CA TYR A 37 8.29 -3.24 11.61
C TYR A 37 8.06 -1.82 11.09
N GLY A 38 9.11 -0.98 11.07
CA GLY A 38 9.06 0.37 10.49
C GLY A 38 8.72 0.33 9.00
N ASN A 39 9.43 -0.51 8.24
CA ASN A 39 9.19 -0.70 6.81
C ASN A 39 7.78 -1.22 6.51
N ALA A 40 7.35 -2.26 7.24
CA ALA A 40 6.01 -2.84 7.10
C ALA A 40 4.93 -1.76 7.29
N ARG A 41 5.05 -0.94 8.35
CA ARG A 41 4.13 0.16 8.63
C ARG A 41 4.12 1.20 7.51
N GLY A 42 5.29 1.56 6.97
CA GLY A 42 5.41 2.46 5.83
C GLY A 42 4.67 1.93 4.60
N PHE A 43 4.92 0.67 4.24
CA PHE A 43 4.27 0.02 3.11
C PHE A 43 2.75 -0.11 3.28
N TYR A 44 2.27 -0.47 4.47
CA TYR A 44 0.83 -0.50 4.76
C TYR A 44 0.18 0.88 4.67
N ASN A 45 0.86 1.94 5.12
CA ASN A 45 0.32 3.29 4.98
C ASN A 45 0.22 3.71 3.51
N THR A 46 1.22 3.41 2.68
CA THR A 46 1.15 3.65 1.23
C THR A 46 -0.01 2.87 0.60
N ALA A 47 -0.19 1.60 0.98
CA ALA A 47 -1.29 0.79 0.48
C ALA A 47 -2.66 1.37 0.87
N ARG A 48 -2.80 1.85 2.11
CA ARG A 48 -4.02 2.50 2.61
C ARG A 48 -4.32 3.79 1.85
N ILE A 49 -3.33 4.65 1.64
CA ILE A 49 -3.49 5.91 0.87
C ILE A 49 -3.91 5.61 -0.57
N ALA A 50 -3.29 4.60 -1.20
CA ALA A 50 -3.66 4.21 -2.55
C ALA A 50 -5.09 3.66 -2.63
N ASN A 51 -5.52 2.82 -1.69
CA ASN A 51 -6.91 2.37 -1.63
C ASN A 51 -7.89 3.53 -1.42
N ALA A 52 -7.59 4.46 -0.52
CA ALA A 52 -8.43 5.64 -0.30
C ALA A 52 -8.58 6.48 -1.58
N LYS A 53 -7.48 6.73 -2.31
CA LYS A 53 -7.53 7.42 -3.60
C LYS A 53 -8.31 6.64 -4.66
N ALA A 54 -8.21 5.32 -4.68
CA ALA A 54 -9.03 4.49 -5.56
C ALA A 54 -10.52 4.67 -5.24
N ASP A 55 -10.90 4.55 -3.97
CA ASP A 55 -12.29 4.69 -3.51
C ASP A 55 -12.84 6.09 -3.81
N GLU A 56 -12.04 7.15 -3.63
CA GLU A 56 -12.42 8.53 -4.00
C GLU A 56 -12.69 8.69 -5.49
N LEU A 57 -11.86 8.07 -6.34
CA LEU A 57 -12.05 8.09 -7.79
C LEU A 57 -13.27 7.27 -8.23
N GLU A 58 -13.52 6.12 -7.60
CA GLU A 58 -14.71 5.30 -7.86
C GLU A 58 -15.99 6.04 -7.43
N LYS A 59 -15.95 6.78 -6.32
CA LYS A 59 -17.09 7.60 -5.86
C LYS A 59 -17.34 8.83 -6.73
N LYS A 60 -16.28 9.48 -7.23
CA LYS A 60 -16.41 10.66 -8.13
C LYS A 60 -16.85 10.29 -9.55
N GLY A 61 -16.70 9.02 -9.94
CA GLY A 61 -17.15 8.50 -11.24
C GLY A 61 -18.57 7.92 -11.24
N LYS A 62 -19.27 7.94 -10.09
CA LYS A 62 -20.70 7.64 -9.97
C LYS A 62 -21.50 8.93 -9.98
#